data_AF-A0A3B9SQV6-F1
#
_entry.id   AF-A0A3B9SQV6-F1
#
_cell.length_a   1.000
_cell.length_b   1.000
_cell.length_c   1.000
_cell.angle_alpha   90.00
_cell.angle_beta   90.00
_cell.angle_gamma   90.00
#
_symmetry.space_group_name_H-M   'P 1'
#
loop_
_entity.id
_entity.type
_entity.pdbx_description
1 polymer ?
#
loop_
_entity_poly.entity_id
_entity_poly.type
_entity_poly.pdbx_seq_one_letter_code
_entity_poly.pdbx_strand_id
1 'polypeptide(L)'
;PGEYGIDVISKLRPLAPGCRFVVLTTYADPDDIRRAMEAGVDGYILKEALPEEMITALRLVGRGRPYYDPAVMQLVMQRPGKENDPLSDLTEREREILDALARGMSNKEIASTLHVTEHTVKKHVSSILSKLGLKDRTQAALYAVAHGMGTPFKDISVATREVIR
;
A
#
# COMPACT_ATOMS: atom_id res chain seq x y z
N PRO A 1 20.61 14.52 6.97
CA PRO A 1 20.06 14.12 5.66
C PRO A 1 18.89 13.15 5.86
N GLY A 2 17.70 13.47 5.32
CA GLY A 2 16.63 12.48 5.13
C GLY A 2 15.49 12.42 6.16
N GLU A 3 15.06 13.54 6.76
CA GLU A 3 13.68 13.58 7.27
C GLU A 3 12.77 13.96 6.10
N TYR A 4 11.90 13.05 5.67
CA TYR A 4 10.84 13.44 4.74
C TYR A 4 9.91 14.40 5.48
N GLY A 5 9.50 15.49 4.83
CA GLY A 5 8.68 16.54 5.48
C GLY A 5 7.38 16.02 6.10
N ILE A 6 6.89 14.86 5.64
CA ILE A 6 5.71 14.18 6.17
C ILE A 6 6.00 13.54 7.55
N ASP A 7 7.18 12.97 7.76
CA ASP A 7 7.55 12.32 9.03
C ASP A 7 7.63 13.33 10.20
N VAL A 8 7.81 14.61 9.88
CA VAL A 8 7.82 15.70 10.85
C VAL A 8 6.42 15.96 11.42
N ILE A 9 5.37 15.72 10.63
CA ILE A 9 3.97 15.96 11.03
C ILE A 9 3.59 15.05 12.20
N SER A 10 3.90 13.76 12.11
CA SER A 10 3.59 12.78 13.16
C SER A 10 4.35 13.07 14.46
N LYS A 11 5.58 13.61 14.36
CA LYS A 11 6.40 14.02 15.52
C LYS A 11 5.91 15.30 16.19
N LEU A 12 5.49 16.31 15.41
CA LEU A 12 5.10 17.62 15.93
C LEU A 12 3.65 17.68 16.41
N ARG A 13 2.76 16.87 15.85
CA ARG A 13 1.34 16.82 16.24
C ARG A 13 1.10 16.61 17.76
N PRO A 14 1.79 15.71 18.47
CA PRO A 14 1.63 15.60 19.93
C PRO A 14 2.21 16.80 20.71
N LEU A 15 3.18 17.52 20.14
CA LEU A 15 3.81 18.69 20.78
C LEU A 15 3.02 19.98 20.57
N ALA A 16 2.22 20.06 19.51
CA ALA A 16 1.46 21.25 19.13
C ALA A 16 0.06 20.90 18.62
N PRO A 17 -0.87 20.46 19.50
CA PRO A 17 -2.20 19.98 19.11
C PRO A 17 -3.09 21.04 18.46
N GLY A 18 -2.80 22.33 18.68
CA GLY A 18 -3.48 23.45 18.01
C GLY A 18 -2.91 23.83 16.65
N CYS A 19 -1.77 23.26 16.25
CA CYS A 19 -1.12 23.58 14.99
C CYS A 19 -1.77 22.79 13.83
N ARG A 20 -1.79 23.41 12.65
CA ARG A 20 -2.29 22.80 11.43
C ARG A 20 -1.14 22.55 10.47
N PHE A 21 -1.15 21.39 9.84
CA PHE A 21 -0.08 20.97 8.94
C PHE A 21 -0.59 20.98 7.50
N VAL A 22 0.12 21.68 6.62
CA VAL A 22 -0.18 21.74 5.19
C VAL A 22 1.07 21.34 4.42
N VAL A 23 0.92 20.38 3.51
CA VAL A 23 1.98 19.98 2.58
C VAL A 23 1.86 20.80 1.30
N LEU A 24 2.96 21.44 0.91
CA LEU A 24 3.11 22.14 -0.36
C LEU A 24 4.11 21.37 -1.22
N THR A 25 3.69 20.89 -2.37
CA THR A 25 4.56 20.11 -3.27
C THR A 25 4.50 20.59 -4.71
N THR A 26 5.59 20.44 -5.44
CA THR A 26 5.60 20.63 -6.90
C THR A 26 5.05 19.39 -7.62
N TYR A 27 5.27 18.20 -7.06
CA TYR A 27 4.85 16.93 -7.64
C TYR A 27 4.03 16.12 -6.65
N ALA A 28 2.96 15.49 -7.14
CA ALA A 28 2.09 14.65 -6.33
C ALA A 28 2.26 13.19 -6.75
N ASP A 29 2.92 12.41 -5.89
CA ASP A 29 2.97 10.96 -5.98
C ASP A 29 1.81 10.36 -5.13
N PRO A 30 1.01 9.42 -5.65
CA PRO A 30 -0.12 8.85 -4.92
C PRO A 30 0.25 8.22 -3.56
N ASP A 31 1.42 7.61 -3.44
CA ASP A 31 1.86 6.97 -2.20
C ASP A 31 2.31 8.00 -1.18
N ASP A 32 2.98 9.08 -1.61
CA ASP A 32 3.31 10.20 -0.72
C ASP A 32 2.04 10.93 -0.24
N ILE A 33 1.02 11.07 -1.10
CA ILE A 33 -0.26 11.64 -0.70
C ILE A 33 -0.93 10.76 0.36
N ARG A 34 -0.97 9.44 0.16
CA ARG A 34 -1.53 8.50 1.15
C ARG A 34 -0.79 8.58 2.48
N ARG A 35 0.55 8.56 2.46
CA ARG A 35 1.38 8.71 3.65
C ARG A 35 1.11 10.02 4.39
N ALA A 36 0.93 11.13 3.67
CA ALA A 36 0.58 12.42 4.26
C ALA A 36 -0.82 12.41 4.91
N MET A 37 -1.80 11.77 4.26
CA MET A 37 -3.15 11.60 4.83
C MET A 37 -3.12 10.73 6.10
N GLU A 38 -2.37 9.63 6.10
CA GLU A 38 -2.18 8.75 7.27
C GLU A 38 -1.46 9.45 8.43
N ALA A 39 -0.49 10.31 8.12
CA ALA A 39 0.17 11.19 9.11
C ALA A 39 -0.77 12.28 9.65
N GLY A 40 -1.98 12.39 9.09
CA GLY A 40 -3.01 13.33 9.51
C GLY A 40 -2.73 14.75 9.04
N VAL A 41 -2.27 14.96 7.81
CA VAL A 41 -2.14 16.32 7.27
C VAL A 41 -3.49 17.03 7.23
N ASP A 42 -3.54 18.32 7.57
CA ASP A 42 -4.76 19.13 7.50
C ASP A 42 -4.98 19.69 6.07
N GLY A 43 -3.95 19.72 5.23
CA GLY A 43 -4.13 19.97 3.81
C GLY A 43 -2.96 19.63 2.90
N TYR A 44 -3.24 19.47 1.61
CA TYR A 44 -2.26 19.10 0.59
C TYR A 44 -2.50 19.92 -0.66
N ILE A 45 -1.54 20.78 -1.03
CA ILE A 45 -1.69 21.76 -2.11
C ILE A 45 -0.51 21.64 -3.09
N LEU A 46 -0.81 21.72 -4.39
CA LEU A 46 0.21 21.84 -5.42
C LEU A 46 0.77 23.27 -5.43
N LYS A 47 2.09 23.41 -5.54
CA LYS A 47 2.76 24.72 -5.65
C LYS A 47 2.37 25.49 -6.91
N GLU A 48 1.77 24.82 -7.87
CA GLU A 48 1.25 25.38 -9.12
C GLU A 48 -0.12 26.05 -8.93
N ALA A 49 -0.77 25.86 -7.78
CA ALA A 49 -2.03 26.52 -7.45
C ALA A 49 -1.89 28.04 -7.53
N LEU A 50 -2.94 28.72 -7.99
CA LEU A 50 -2.93 30.17 -8.05
C LEU A 50 -2.78 30.75 -6.64
N PRO A 51 -2.10 31.90 -6.46
CA PRO A 51 -1.87 32.49 -5.13
C PRO A 51 -3.16 32.69 -4.33
N GLU A 52 -4.26 33.05 -5.01
CA GLU A 52 -5.58 33.26 -4.41
C GLU A 52 -6.19 31.95 -3.89
N GLU A 53 -5.99 30.84 -4.61
CA GLU A 53 -6.43 29.50 -4.21
C GLU A 53 -5.63 29.03 -2.99
N MET A 54 -4.32 29.25 -2.99
CA MET A 54 -3.46 28.90 -1.86
C MET A 54 -3.86 29.69 -0.59
N ILE A 55 -4.11 30.99 -0.70
CA ILE A 55 -4.61 31.80 0.43
C ILE A 55 -5.95 31.26 0.94
N THR A 56 -6.84 30.89 0.03
CA THR A 56 -8.15 30.33 0.37
C THR A 56 -8.00 28.99 1.10
N ALA A 57 -7.17 28.09 0.58
CA ALA A 57 -6.86 26.81 1.18
C ALA A 57 -6.29 26.95 2.61
N LEU A 58 -5.31 27.83 2.80
CA LEU A 58 -4.73 28.09 4.12
C LEU A 58 -5.76 28.65 5.12
N ARG A 59 -6.67 29.52 4.68
CA ARG A 59 -7.77 30.02 5.51
C ARG A 59 -8.78 28.92 5.88
N LEU A 60 -9.05 27.98 4.97
CA LEU A 60 -9.91 26.83 5.26
C LEU A 60 -9.28 25.93 6.32
N VAL A 61 -8.02 25.57 6.13
CA VAL A 61 -7.25 24.75 7.07
C VAL A 61 -7.14 25.44 8.45
N GLY A 62 -6.88 26.75 8.47
CA GLY A 62 -6.86 27.52 9.71
C GLY A 62 -8.19 27.52 10.49
N ARG A 63 -9.31 27.31 9.81
CA ARG A 63 -10.65 27.13 10.42
C ARG A 63 -10.96 25.69 10.80
N GLY A 64 -9.98 24.79 10.74
CA GLY A 64 -10.15 23.37 11.00
C GLY A 64 -10.88 22.62 9.89
N ARG A 65 -11.01 23.21 8.69
CA ARG A 65 -11.58 22.53 7.52
C ARG A 65 -10.45 22.01 6.64
N PRO A 66 -10.30 20.69 6.48
CA PRO A 66 -9.22 20.16 5.67
C PRO A 66 -9.37 20.59 4.21
N TYR A 67 -8.24 20.80 3.54
CA TYR A 67 -8.22 21.18 2.12
C TYR A 67 -7.25 20.31 1.36
N TYR A 68 -7.74 19.68 0.31
CA TYR A 68 -6.92 18.93 -0.63
C TYR A 68 -7.17 19.50 -2.02
N ASP A 69 -6.08 19.75 -2.74
CA ASP A 69 -6.17 20.16 -4.13
C ASP A 69 -7.00 19.16 -4.95
N PRO A 70 -7.93 19.61 -5.81
CA PRO A 70 -8.72 18.71 -6.65
C PRO A 70 -7.89 17.74 -7.49
N ALA A 71 -6.73 18.17 -8.02
CA ALA A 71 -5.86 17.31 -8.81
C ALA A 71 -5.20 16.21 -7.95
N VAL A 72 -4.81 16.57 -6.73
CA VAL A 72 -4.31 15.62 -5.72
C VAL A 72 -5.40 14.60 -5.37
N MET A 73 -6.62 15.07 -5.13
CA MET A 73 -7.73 14.19 -4.81
C MET A 73 -8.09 13.28 -5.99
N GLN A 74 -7.99 13.77 -7.24
CA GLN A 74 -8.19 12.95 -8.43
C GLN A 74 -7.16 11.83 -8.54
N LEU A 75 -5.89 12.07 -8.19
CA LEU A 75 -4.83 11.04 -8.14
C LEU A 75 -5.11 9.97 -7.08
N VAL A 76 -5.66 10.35 -5.92
CA VAL A 76 -6.02 9.40 -4.86
C VAL A 76 -7.31 8.63 -5.18
N MET A 77 -8.30 9.32 -5.75
CA MET A 77 -9.61 8.77 -6.11
C MET A 77 -9.56 7.94 -7.39
N GLN A 78 -8.53 8.12 -8.22
CA GLN A 78 -7.99 7.06 -9.06
C GLN A 78 -7.49 5.95 -8.13
N ARG A 79 -8.44 5.16 -7.58
CA ARG A 79 -8.15 3.79 -7.17
C ARG A 79 -7.36 3.17 -8.32
N PRO A 80 -6.37 2.30 -8.08
CA PRO A 80 -6.03 1.33 -9.11
C PRO A 80 -7.35 0.64 -9.46
N GLY A 81 -7.99 1.08 -10.53
CA GLY A 81 -9.13 0.41 -11.11
C GLY A 81 -8.66 -1.01 -11.40
N LYS A 82 -9.58 -1.96 -11.42
CA LYS A 82 -9.30 -3.33 -11.87
C LYS A 82 -8.52 -3.42 -13.19
N GLU A 83 -8.47 -2.34 -13.97
CA GLU A 83 -7.70 -2.19 -15.20
C GLU A 83 -6.18 -1.94 -15.00
N ASN A 84 -5.75 -1.52 -13.80
CA ASN A 84 -4.33 -1.28 -13.47
C ASN A 84 -3.85 -2.10 -12.25
N ASP A 85 -4.65 -3.03 -11.72
CA ASP A 85 -4.11 -4.06 -10.83
C ASP A 85 -3.25 -4.98 -11.71
N PRO A 86 -1.91 -4.96 -11.58
CA PRO A 86 -1.07 -5.76 -12.45
C PRO A 86 -1.16 -7.27 -12.11
N LEU A 87 -1.95 -7.61 -11.07
CA LEU A 87 -2.34 -8.97 -10.71
C LEU A 87 -3.75 -9.31 -11.20
N SER A 88 -4.47 -8.40 -11.86
CA SER A 88 -5.86 -8.59 -12.30
C SER A 88 -6.05 -9.83 -13.17
N ASP A 89 -5.06 -10.16 -14.00
CA ASP A 89 -5.03 -11.34 -14.87
C ASP A 89 -4.87 -12.67 -14.12
N LEU A 90 -4.47 -12.63 -12.85
CA LEU A 90 -4.37 -13.81 -12.01
C LEU A 90 -5.74 -14.22 -11.49
N THR A 91 -5.98 -15.52 -11.49
CA THR A 91 -7.08 -16.14 -10.74
C THR A 91 -6.82 -16.05 -9.24
N GLU A 92 -7.88 -16.24 -8.44
CA GLU A 92 -7.76 -16.30 -6.97
C GLU A 92 -6.72 -17.35 -6.53
N ARG A 93 -6.73 -18.52 -7.17
CA ARG A 93 -5.78 -19.58 -6.87
C ARG A 93 -4.33 -19.23 -7.22
N GLU A 94 -4.14 -18.51 -8.32
CA GLU A 94 -2.81 -18.02 -8.70
C GLU A 94 -2.31 -16.95 -7.73
N ARG A 95 -3.20 -16.09 -7.21
CA ARG A 95 -2.86 -15.11 -6.16
C ARG A 95 -2.43 -15.80 -4.86
N GLU A 96 -3.14 -16.83 -4.41
CA GLU A 96 -2.75 -17.60 -3.21
C GLU A 96 -1.36 -18.23 -3.35
N ILE A 97 -1.07 -18.80 -4.53
CA ILE A 97 0.24 -19.40 -4.81
C ILE A 97 1.33 -18.33 -4.88
N LEU A 98 1.05 -17.18 -5.51
CA LEU A 98 1.99 -16.07 -5.59
C LEU A 98 2.31 -15.48 -4.21
N ASP A 99 1.30 -15.35 -3.33
CA ASP A 99 1.49 -14.93 -1.94
C ASP A 99 2.36 -15.94 -1.16
N ALA A 100 2.13 -17.23 -1.35
CA ALA A 100 2.94 -18.28 -0.74
C ALA A 100 4.41 -18.27 -1.25
N LEU A 101 4.62 -17.94 -2.53
CA LEU A 101 5.96 -17.72 -3.08
C LEU A 101 6.66 -16.51 -2.44
N ALA A 102 5.95 -15.41 -2.21
CA ALA A 102 6.49 -14.24 -1.52
C ALA A 102 6.93 -14.54 -0.07
N ARG A 103 6.29 -15.52 0.58
CA ARG A 103 6.69 -16.05 1.90
C ARG A 103 7.90 -16.99 1.84
N GLY A 104 8.44 -17.26 0.65
CA GLY A 104 9.57 -18.16 0.45
C GLY A 104 9.20 -19.65 0.46
N MET A 105 7.91 -20.02 0.39
CA MET A 105 7.49 -21.41 0.45
C MET A 105 7.96 -22.21 -0.78
N SER A 106 8.31 -23.46 -0.57
CA SER A 106 8.57 -24.45 -1.62
C SER A 106 7.27 -24.99 -2.22
N ASN A 107 7.32 -25.54 -3.44
CA ASN A 107 6.13 -26.12 -4.07
C ASN A 107 5.49 -27.24 -3.24
N LYS A 108 6.30 -27.97 -2.45
CA LYS A 108 5.83 -29.03 -1.55
C LYS A 108 5.05 -28.45 -0.36
N GLU A 109 5.53 -27.35 0.21
CA GLU A 109 4.83 -26.65 1.30
C GLU A 109 3.54 -25.99 0.81
N ILE A 110 3.58 -25.36 -0.37
CA ILE A 110 2.40 -24.79 -1.02
C ILE A 110 1.37 -25.88 -1.30
N ALA A 111 1.79 -27.01 -1.87
CA ALA A 111 0.93 -28.15 -2.16
C ALA A 111 0.23 -28.67 -0.89
N SER A 112 0.98 -28.79 0.21
CA SER A 112 0.46 -29.25 1.50
C SER A 112 -0.54 -28.25 2.08
N THR A 113 -0.21 -26.96 2.08
CA THR A 113 -1.03 -25.88 2.64
C THR A 113 -2.34 -25.71 1.87
N LEU A 114 -2.25 -25.80 0.54
CA LEU A 114 -3.35 -25.55 -0.36
C LEU A 114 -4.10 -26.85 -0.76
N HIS A 115 -3.73 -27.99 -0.19
CA HIS A 115 -4.36 -29.31 -0.44
C HIS A 115 -4.40 -29.70 -1.93
N VAL A 116 -3.30 -29.50 -2.64
CA VAL A 116 -3.13 -29.87 -4.06
C VAL A 116 -1.83 -30.63 -4.28
N THR A 117 -1.61 -31.16 -5.48
CA THR A 117 -0.35 -31.82 -5.82
C THR A 117 0.76 -30.82 -6.13
N GLU A 118 2.02 -31.20 -5.90
CA GLU A 118 3.18 -30.38 -6.29
C GLU A 118 3.20 -30.09 -7.80
N HIS A 119 2.70 -31.05 -8.61
CA HIS A 119 2.55 -30.87 -10.06
C HIS A 119 1.54 -29.76 -10.40
N THR A 120 0.41 -29.71 -9.68
CA THR A 120 -0.59 -28.63 -9.82
C THR A 120 0.02 -27.26 -9.47
N VAL A 121 0.81 -27.18 -8.40
CA VAL A 121 1.51 -25.94 -8.02
C VAL A 121 2.46 -25.50 -9.14
N LYS A 122 3.29 -26.40 -9.67
CA LYS A 122 4.20 -26.10 -10.80
C LYS A 122 3.45 -25.53 -12.01
N LYS A 123 2.28 -26.09 -12.33
CA LYS A 123 1.43 -25.61 -13.43
C LYS A 123 0.94 -24.18 -13.19
N HIS A 124 0.46 -23.87 -11.98
CA HIS A 124 0.05 -22.52 -11.64
C HIS A 124 1.22 -21.53 -11.62
N VAL A 125 2.39 -21.92 -11.08
CA VAL A 125 3.60 -21.08 -11.12
C VAL A 125 3.97 -20.74 -12.56
N SER A 126 3.94 -21.72 -13.47
CA SER A 126 4.18 -21.47 -14.90
C SER A 126 3.18 -20.48 -15.50
N SER A 127 1.89 -20.63 -15.17
CA SER A 127 0.83 -19.71 -15.61
C SER A 127 1.04 -18.29 -15.08
N ILE A 128 1.40 -18.14 -13.80
CA ILE A 128 1.72 -16.85 -13.17
C ILE A 128 2.89 -16.17 -13.87
N LEU A 129 3.99 -16.89 -14.10
CA LEU A 129 5.15 -16.35 -14.81
C LEU A 129 4.78 -15.88 -16.21
N SER A 130 3.97 -16.65 -16.94
CA SER A 130 3.50 -16.28 -18.28
C SER A 130 2.61 -15.03 -18.26
N LYS A 131 1.68 -14.94 -17.30
CA LYS A 131 0.74 -13.80 -17.20
C LYS A 131 1.43 -12.52 -16.78
N LEU A 132 2.40 -12.60 -15.86
CA LEU A 132 3.12 -11.45 -15.35
C LEU A 132 4.39 -11.11 -16.15
N GLY A 133 4.72 -11.89 -17.19
CA GLY A 133 5.93 -11.67 -18.00
C GLY A 133 7.24 -11.90 -17.25
N LEU A 134 7.24 -12.78 -16.24
CA LEU A 134 8.39 -13.05 -15.37
C LEU A 134 9.14 -14.30 -15.81
N LYS A 135 10.44 -14.35 -15.56
CA LYS A 135 11.34 -15.41 -16.04
C LYS A 135 11.48 -16.58 -15.08
N ASP A 136 11.39 -16.32 -13.78
CA ASP A 136 11.62 -17.33 -12.76
C ASP A 136 10.86 -17.06 -11.47
N ARG A 137 10.84 -18.08 -10.59
CA ARG A 137 10.15 -18.02 -9.30
C ARG A 137 10.68 -16.93 -8.36
N THR A 138 11.95 -16.55 -8.49
CA THR A 138 12.56 -15.53 -7.64
C THR A 138 12.03 -14.17 -8.03
N GLN A 139 11.92 -13.91 -9.33
CA GLN A 139 11.25 -12.73 -9.86
C GLN A 139 9.78 -12.69 -9.42
N ALA A 140 9.05 -13.81 -9.48
CA ALA A 140 7.67 -13.87 -8.99
C ALA A 140 7.55 -13.54 -7.49
N ALA A 141 8.41 -14.10 -6.65
CA ALA A 141 8.42 -13.81 -5.22
C ALA A 141 8.73 -12.32 -4.93
N LEU A 142 9.79 -11.78 -5.55
CA LEU A 142 10.16 -10.36 -5.40
C LEU A 142 9.06 -9.42 -5.91
N TYR A 143 8.45 -9.77 -7.04
CA TYR A 143 7.34 -9.04 -7.61
C TYR A 143 6.17 -8.97 -6.63
N ALA A 144 5.77 -10.09 -6.04
CA ALA A 144 4.65 -10.07 -5.10
C ALA A 144 4.98 -9.33 -3.79
N VAL A 145 6.20 -9.42 -3.28
CA VAL A 145 6.65 -8.61 -2.12
C VAL A 145 6.57 -7.12 -2.43
N ALA A 146 7.01 -6.69 -3.63
CA ALA A 146 6.92 -5.29 -4.06
C ALA A 146 5.46 -4.80 -4.18
N HIS A 147 4.50 -5.70 -4.37
CA HIS A 147 3.06 -5.41 -4.43
C HIS A 147 2.33 -5.70 -3.10
N GLY A 148 3.06 -5.80 -1.98
CA GLY A 148 2.48 -5.90 -0.64
C GLY A 148 1.99 -7.29 -0.22
N MET A 149 2.33 -8.35 -0.97
CA MET A 149 2.07 -9.74 -0.56
C MET A 149 3.16 -10.27 0.37
N GLY A 150 2.92 -11.45 0.96
CA GLY A 150 3.90 -12.15 1.77
C GLY A 150 3.91 -11.76 3.26
N THR A 151 2.86 -11.11 3.75
CA THR A 151 2.67 -10.92 5.19
C THR A 151 2.48 -12.27 5.89
N PRO A 152 3.06 -12.48 7.09
CA PRO A 152 2.83 -13.71 7.84
C PRO A 152 1.32 -13.91 8.05
N PHE A 153 0.82 -15.10 7.70
CA PHE A 153 -0.53 -15.49 8.09
C PHE A 153 -0.46 -15.49 9.61
N LYS A 154 -1.26 -14.63 10.26
CA LYS A 154 -1.37 -14.61 11.71
C LYS A 154 -1.67 -16.04 12.14
N ASP A 155 -0.72 -16.69 12.83
CA ASP A 155 -0.90 -18.02 13.36
C ASP A 155 -2.18 -18.05 14.20
N ILE A 156 -3.22 -18.73 13.73
CA ILE A 156 -4.46 -18.96 14.49
C ILE A 156 -4.23 -20.09 15.52
N SER A 157 -2.99 -20.29 16.00
CA SER A 157 -2.63 -21.39 16.89
C SER A 157 -2.26 -21.00 18.33
N VAL A 158 -2.37 -19.73 18.73
CA VAL A 158 -2.01 -19.29 20.10
C VAL A 158 -3.15 -18.59 20.85
N ALA A 159 -4.36 -19.15 20.83
CA ALA A 159 -5.50 -18.62 21.61
C ALA A 159 -6.20 -19.65 22.53
N THR A 160 -5.60 -20.81 22.81
CA THR A 160 -6.29 -21.86 23.62
C THR A 160 -5.46 -22.44 24.77
N ARG A 161 -4.58 -21.66 25.39
CA ARG A 161 -3.94 -22.06 26.66
C ARG A 161 -3.76 -20.88 27.61
N GLU A 162 -4.86 -20.32 28.10
CA GLU A 162 -4.85 -19.59 29.39
C GLU A 162 -6.26 -19.32 29.93
N VAL A 163 -7.08 -20.37 30.10
CA VAL A 163 -8.26 -20.29 30.99
C VAL A 163 -8.50 -21.65 31.67
N ILE A 164 -7.50 -22.21 32.36
CA ILE A 164 -7.73 -23.04 33.56
C ILE A 164 -6.45 -22.97 34.41
N ARG A 165 -6.43 -22.07 35.38
CA ARG A 165 -5.91 -22.29 36.75
C ARG A 165 -6.22 -21.08 37.61
#